data_AF-A0A495ZDU5-F1
#
_entry.id   AF-A0A495ZDU5-F1
#
_cell.length_a   1.000
_cell.length_b   1.000
_cell.length_c   1.000
_cell.angle_alpha   90.00
_cell.angle_beta   90.00
_cell.angle_gamma   90.00
#
_symmetry.space_group_name_H-M   'P 1'
#
loop_
_entity.id
_entity.type
_entity.pdbx_description
1 polymer ?
#
loop_
_entity_poly.entity_id
_entity_poly.type
_entity_poly.pdbx_seq_one_letter_code
_entity_poly.pdbx_strand_id
1 'polypeptide(L)'
;MDPSEKQKYPQAYLERCRHPEIQALRPATADTADIWIPTSEQLQQLLKQKLPYPDRSVFQHTADGWEYQTYFREWAADYGTYIDTHRQFVGTDAESVLLQVLMTLLGIGERWMV
;
A
#
# COMPACT_ATOMS: atom_id res chain seq x y z
N MET A 1 30.46 12.30 -11.20
CA MET A 1 29.24 11.97 -10.44
C MET A 1 28.18 12.97 -10.87
N ASP A 2 27.34 12.58 -11.82
CA ASP A 2 26.31 13.46 -12.38
C ASP A 2 25.25 13.82 -11.32
N PRO A 3 25.02 15.11 -11.04
CA PRO A 3 24.09 15.56 -10.00
C PRO A 3 22.63 15.62 -10.49
N SER A 4 22.20 14.74 -11.39
CA SER A 4 20.90 14.88 -12.09
C SER A 4 20.00 13.64 -12.09
N GLU A 5 20.16 12.73 -11.14
CA GLU A 5 19.04 11.86 -10.76
C GLU A 5 18.12 12.65 -9.83
N LYS A 6 17.23 13.46 -10.43
CA LYS A 6 16.08 14.03 -9.72
C LYS A 6 15.42 12.89 -8.97
N GLN A 7 15.39 12.97 -7.64
CA GLN A 7 14.80 11.95 -6.78
C GLN A 7 13.38 11.65 -7.27
N LYS A 8 13.20 10.48 -7.92
CA LYS A 8 11.97 10.12 -8.65
C LYS A 8 10.74 10.05 -7.73
N TYR A 9 10.97 9.77 -6.45
CA TYR A 9 9.92 9.62 -5.44
C TYR A 9 10.13 10.59 -4.28
N PRO A 10 9.05 11.10 -3.67
CA PRO A 10 9.13 11.87 -2.43
C PRO A 10 9.85 11.10 -1.32
N GLN A 11 10.58 11.81 -0.45
CA GLN A 11 11.31 11.21 0.67
C GLN A 11 10.40 10.34 1.56
N ALA A 12 9.17 10.80 1.83
CA ALA A 12 8.19 10.07 2.63
C ALA A 12 7.79 8.72 2.01
N TYR A 13 7.73 8.63 0.67
CA TYR A 13 7.46 7.38 -0.02
C TYR A 13 8.62 6.39 0.17
N LEU A 14 9.86 6.87 0.00
CA LEU A 14 11.05 6.05 0.18
C LEU A 14 11.19 5.53 1.61
N GLU A 15 10.87 6.36 2.61
CA GLU A 15 10.87 5.94 4.02
C GLU A 15 9.85 4.85 4.31
N ARG A 16 8.64 4.95 3.76
CA ARG A 16 7.62 3.90 3.87
C ARG A 16 8.07 2.60 3.19
N CYS A 17 8.68 2.69 2.01
CA CYS A 17 9.22 1.53 1.31
C CYS A 17 10.28 0.80 2.15
N ARG A 18 11.11 1.51 2.91
CA ARG A 18 12.13 0.91 3.79
C ARG A 18 11.57 0.09 4.96
N HIS A 19 10.26 0.11 5.20
CA HIS A 19 9.66 -0.66 6.30
C HIS A 19 9.96 -2.17 6.13
N PRO A 20 10.38 -2.90 7.19
CA PRO A 20 10.79 -4.29 7.08
C PRO A 20 9.73 -5.20 6.45
N GLU A 21 8.46 -5.01 6.81
CA GLU A 21 7.35 -5.78 6.25
C GLU A 21 7.10 -5.48 4.77
N ILE A 22 7.37 -4.26 4.30
CA ILE A 22 7.31 -3.94 2.86
C ILE A 22 8.49 -4.61 2.16
N GLN A 23 9.71 -4.51 2.70
CA GLN A 23 10.89 -5.16 2.13
C GLN A 23 10.76 -6.69 2.09
N ALA A 24 10.01 -7.30 3.02
CA ALA A 24 9.73 -8.73 3.02
C ALA A 24 8.84 -9.18 1.85
N LEU A 25 8.12 -8.26 1.19
CA LEU A 25 7.29 -8.54 0.01
C LEU A 25 8.04 -8.43 -1.32
N ARG A 26 9.34 -8.16 -1.25
CA ARG A 26 10.21 -8.05 -2.41
C ARG A 26 10.11 -9.30 -3.30
N PRO A 27 9.88 -9.15 -4.61
CA PRO A 27 9.91 -10.26 -5.55
C PRO A 27 11.29 -10.91 -5.61
N ALA A 28 11.35 -12.24 -5.70
CA ALA A 28 12.61 -12.98 -5.82
C ALA A 28 13.43 -12.61 -7.07
N THR A 29 12.79 -11.99 -8.07
CA THR A 29 13.43 -11.53 -9.31
C THR A 29 14.04 -10.13 -9.22
N ALA A 30 13.89 -9.42 -8.09
CA ALA A 30 14.42 -8.06 -7.92
C ALA A 30 15.89 -8.07 -7.44
N ASP A 31 16.74 -7.27 -8.08
CA ASP A 31 18.21 -7.25 -7.94
C ASP A 31 18.73 -6.93 -6.52
N THR A 32 19.38 -7.90 -5.86
CA THR A 32 19.51 -8.04 -4.39
C THR A 32 20.28 -6.95 -3.63
N ALA A 33 20.92 -5.99 -4.30
CA ALA A 33 21.81 -5.03 -3.64
C ALA A 33 21.09 -3.81 -3.02
N ASP A 34 19.92 -3.43 -3.55
CA ASP A 34 19.26 -2.17 -3.16
C ASP A 34 17.93 -2.36 -2.42
N ILE A 35 17.52 -1.30 -1.70
CA ILE A 35 16.18 -1.17 -1.14
C ILE A 35 15.17 -1.38 -2.27
N TRP A 36 14.24 -2.31 -2.05
CA TRP A 36 13.20 -2.54 -3.04
C TRP A 36 12.18 -1.40 -2.99
N ILE A 37 12.06 -0.68 -4.10
CA ILE A 37 11.08 0.39 -4.30
C ILE A 37 10.03 -0.16 -5.28
N PRO A 38 8.83 -0.54 -4.81
CA PRO A 38 7.81 -1.14 -5.67
C PRO A 38 7.25 -0.14 -6.67
N THR A 39 6.93 -0.64 -7.87
CA THR A 39 6.14 0.11 -8.87
C THR A 39 4.64 0.01 -8.56
N SER A 40 3.84 0.90 -9.15
CA SER A 40 2.37 0.85 -9.04
C SER A 40 1.78 -0.49 -9.47
N GLU A 41 2.33 -1.12 -10.51
CA GLU A 41 1.92 -2.44 -10.99
C GLU A 41 2.22 -3.55 -9.97
N GLN A 42 3.42 -3.52 -9.37
CA GLN A 42 3.80 -4.47 -8.33
C GLN A 42 2.91 -4.31 -7.09
N LEU A 43 2.63 -3.07 -6.67
CA LEU A 43 1.72 -2.80 -5.57
C LEU A 43 0.31 -3.32 -5.86
N GLN A 44 -0.23 -3.05 -7.05
CA GLN A 44 -1.55 -3.56 -7.44
C GLN A 44 -1.60 -5.09 -7.46
N GLN A 45 -0.55 -5.76 -7.95
CA GLN A 45 -0.47 -7.22 -7.92
C GLN A 45 -0.45 -7.75 -6.48
N LEU A 46 0.33 -7.14 -5.59
CA LEU A 46 0.38 -7.53 -4.18
C LEU A 46 -0.97 -7.34 -3.50
N LEU A 47 -1.65 -6.22 -3.74
CA LEU A 47 -2.98 -5.95 -3.21
C LEU A 47 -4.01 -6.97 -3.73
N LYS A 48 -3.99 -7.29 -5.02
CA LYS A 48 -4.85 -8.34 -5.60
C LYS A 48 -4.63 -9.71 -4.96
N GLN A 49 -3.40 -10.04 -4.57
CA GLN A 49 -3.06 -11.32 -3.95
C GLN A 49 -3.38 -11.39 -2.45
N LYS A 50 -3.30 -10.26 -1.74
CA LYS A 50 -3.34 -10.24 -0.27
C LYS A 50 -4.63 -9.70 0.32
N LEU A 51 -5.37 -8.86 -0.41
CA LEU A 51 -6.65 -8.36 0.07
C LEU A 51 -7.65 -9.52 0.22
N PRO A 52 -8.54 -9.47 1.23
CA PRO A 52 -9.58 -10.50 1.38
C PRO A 52 -10.62 -10.45 0.26
N TYR A 53 -10.88 -9.26 -0.30
CA TYR A 53 -11.89 -9.03 -1.34
C TYR A 53 -11.33 -8.16 -2.48
N PRO A 54 -10.32 -8.64 -3.24
CA PRO A 54 -9.65 -7.84 -4.26
C PRO A 54 -10.62 -7.41 -5.37
N ASP A 55 -11.59 -8.25 -5.72
CA ASP A 55 -12.61 -7.95 -6.75
C ASP A 55 -13.61 -6.86 -6.33
N ARG A 56 -13.66 -6.53 -5.05
CA ARG A 56 -14.49 -5.43 -4.51
C ARG A 56 -13.71 -4.13 -4.36
N SER A 57 -12.47 -4.10 -4.86
CA SER A 57 -11.60 -2.94 -4.77
C SER A 57 -11.70 -2.10 -6.04
N VAL A 58 -11.74 -0.78 -5.87
CA VAL A 58 -11.78 0.18 -6.99
C VAL A 58 -10.57 1.08 -6.87
N PHE A 59 -9.79 1.16 -7.94
CA PHE A 59 -8.67 2.10 -8.06
C PHE A 59 -8.89 2.98 -9.27
N GLN A 60 -8.95 4.30 -9.06
CA GLN A 60 -9.30 5.25 -10.11
C GLN A 60 -8.62 6.60 -9.90
N HIS A 61 -8.50 7.34 -11.01
CA HIS A 61 -8.09 8.74 -11.00
C HIS A 61 -9.34 9.63 -11.01
N THR A 62 -9.40 10.58 -10.10
CA THR A 62 -10.49 11.54 -9.87
C THR A 62 -10.01 12.97 -10.16
N ALA A 63 -10.88 13.96 -9.98
CA ALA A 63 -10.49 15.36 -10.11
C ALA A 63 -9.47 15.81 -9.04
N ASP A 64 -9.50 15.19 -7.87
CA ASP A 64 -8.68 15.55 -6.70
C ASP A 64 -7.41 14.67 -6.55
N GLY A 65 -7.17 13.77 -7.51
CA GLY A 65 -6.04 12.85 -7.52
C GLY A 65 -6.47 11.39 -7.60
N TRP A 66 -5.70 10.51 -6.99
CA TRP A 66 -5.92 9.07 -6.98
C TRP A 66 -6.74 8.64 -5.78
N GLU A 67 -7.60 7.65 -6.01
CA GLU A 67 -8.49 7.09 -5.01
C GLU A 67 -8.45 5.56 -5.07
N TYR A 68 -8.39 4.92 -3.90
CA TYR A 68 -8.54 3.49 -3.73
C TYR A 68 -9.62 3.17 -2.69
N GLN A 69 -10.63 2.41 -3.07
CA GLN A 69 -11.67 1.90 -2.17
C GLN A 69 -11.57 0.39 -2.05
N THR A 70 -11.71 -0.16 -0.84
CA THR A 70 -11.66 -1.61 -0.61
C THR A 70 -12.31 -2.01 0.72
N TYR A 71 -12.29 -3.31 1.03
CA TYR A 71 -12.80 -3.88 2.27
C TYR A 71 -11.69 -4.66 2.98
N PHE A 72 -11.57 -4.43 4.27
CA PHE A 72 -10.70 -5.20 5.16
C PHE A 72 -11.54 -6.10 6.05
N ARG A 73 -10.96 -7.21 6.49
CA ARG A 73 -11.55 -8.08 7.49
C ARG A 73 -10.82 -7.87 8.81
N GLU A 74 -11.46 -7.19 9.74
CA GLU A 74 -10.86 -6.73 10.99
C GLU A 74 -11.54 -7.40 12.19
N TRP A 75 -10.78 -7.67 13.25
CA TRP A 75 -11.32 -8.25 14.47
C TRP A 75 -11.99 -7.16 15.31
N ALA A 76 -13.29 -7.30 15.56
CA ALA A 76 -14.03 -6.41 16.45
C ALA A 76 -14.19 -7.08 17.82
N ALA A 77 -13.47 -6.57 18.82
CA ALA A 77 -13.46 -7.14 20.16
C ALA A 77 -14.85 -7.13 20.83
N ASP A 78 -15.64 -6.08 20.60
CA ASP A 78 -17.00 -5.91 21.14
C ASP A 78 -17.97 -7.01 20.71
N TYR A 79 -17.75 -7.59 19.53
CA TYR A 79 -18.59 -8.64 18.96
C TYR A 79 -17.94 -10.02 19.01
N GLY A 80 -16.68 -10.10 19.46
CA GLY A 80 -15.90 -11.35 19.48
C GLY A 80 -15.82 -12.02 18.11
N THR A 81 -15.82 -11.25 17.02
CA THR A 81 -15.82 -11.77 15.65
C THR A 81 -15.12 -10.83 14.68
N TYR A 82 -14.80 -11.34 13.49
CA TYR A 82 -14.32 -10.52 12.38
C TYR A 82 -15.48 -9.85 11.67
N ILE A 83 -15.32 -8.56 11.35
CA ILE A 83 -16.26 -7.78 10.54
C ILE A 83 -15.56 -7.25 9.29
N ASP A 84 -16.37 -6.98 8.26
CA ASP A 84 -15.89 -6.35 7.04
C ASP A 84 -16.01 -4.83 7.19
N THR A 85 -14.89 -4.13 7.05
CA THR A 85 -14.82 -2.67 7.13
C THR A 85 -14.48 -2.08 5.76
N HIS A 86 -15.32 -1.20 5.27
CA HIS A 86 -15.01 -0.40 4.07
C HIS A 86 -13.95 0.66 4.39
N ARG A 87 -12.96 0.81 3.50
CA ARG A 87 -11.89 1.80 3.60
C ARG A 87 -11.70 2.54 2.29
N GLN A 88 -11.45 3.84 2.38
CA GLN A 88 -11.15 4.73 1.26
C GLN A 88 -9.81 5.40 1.52
N PHE A 89 -8.95 5.44 0.50
CA PHE A 89 -7.65 6.07 0.52
C PHE A 89 -7.58 7.07 -0.63
N VAL A 90 -7.07 8.27 -0.36
CA VAL A 90 -6.94 9.35 -1.33
C VAL A 90 -5.54 9.93 -1.29
N GLY A 91 -5.03 10.37 -2.44
CA GLY A 91 -3.70 10.97 -2.54
C GLY A 91 -3.39 11.53 -3.91
N THR A 92 -2.30 12.28 -4.02
CA THR A 92 -1.91 12.96 -5.26
C THR A 92 -1.26 12.04 -6.29
N ASP A 93 -0.67 10.92 -5.85
CA ASP A 93 0.04 9.97 -6.69
C ASP A 93 -0.42 8.52 -6.45
N ALA A 94 -0.45 7.73 -7.51
CA ALA A 94 -0.93 6.37 -7.53
C ALA A 94 -0.12 5.48 -6.58
N GLU A 95 1.22 5.55 -6.65
CA GLU A 95 2.12 4.74 -5.85
C GLU A 95 1.90 4.95 -4.35
N SER A 96 1.82 6.20 -3.88
CA SER A 96 1.61 6.47 -2.46
C SER A 96 0.26 5.96 -1.96
N VAL A 97 -0.82 6.10 -2.74
CA VAL A 97 -2.14 5.56 -2.37
C VAL A 97 -2.09 4.05 -2.27
N LEU A 98 -1.54 3.37 -3.28
CA LEU A 98 -1.43 1.91 -3.28
C LEU A 98 -0.53 1.40 -2.14
N LEU A 99 0.56 2.12 -1.84
CA LEU A 99 1.43 1.79 -0.71
C LEU A 99 0.73 1.98 0.63
N GLN A 100 -0.10 3.02 0.79
CA GLN A 100 -0.89 3.22 2.01
C GLN A 100 -1.89 2.08 2.25
N VAL A 101 -2.56 1.62 1.19
CA VAL A 101 -3.46 0.45 1.27
C VAL A 101 -2.69 -0.79 1.71
N LEU A 102 -1.52 -1.03 1.10
CA LEU A 102 -0.68 -2.18 1.43
C LEU A 102 -0.16 -2.11 2.87
N MET A 103 0.29 -0.94 3.32
CA MET A 103 0.72 -0.73 4.70
C MET A 103 -0.41 -1.00 5.69
N THR A 104 -1.61 -0.51 5.39
CA THR A 104 -2.80 -0.76 6.23
C THR A 104 -3.13 -2.25 6.29
N LEU A 105 -3.04 -2.97 5.16
CA LEU A 105 -3.23 -4.42 5.10
C LEU A 105 -2.26 -5.20 5.95
N LEU A 106 -1.02 -4.72 6.03
CA LEU A 106 0.03 -5.31 6.85
C LEU A 106 -0.06 -4.87 8.33
N GLY A 107 -0.93 -3.93 8.66
CA GLY A 107 -1.03 -3.35 10.01
C GLY A 107 0.10 -2.39 10.34
N ILE A 108 0.77 -1.84 9.33
CA ILE A 108 1.87 -0.88 9.46
C ILE A 108 1.29 0.53 9.54
N GLY A 109 1.55 1.22 10.66
CA GLY A 109 1.03 2.55 10.94
C GLY A 109 0.10 2.52 12.15
N GLU A 110 -0.79 3.50 12.25
CA GLU A 110 -1.74 3.54 13.35
C GLU A 110 -2.73 2.38 13.24
N ARG A 111 -2.73 1.54 14.27
CA ARG A 111 -3.72 0.49 14.48
C ARG A 111 -5.05 1.18 14.75
N TRP A 112 -5.95 1.17 13.78
CA TRP A 112 -7.31 1.68 13.96
C TRP A 112 -8.02 0.73 14.93
N MET A 113 -8.15 1.12 16.20
CA MET A 113 -9.12 0.49 17.09
C MET A 113 -10.50 0.78 16.49
N VAL A 114 -11.15 -0.28 16.01
CA VAL A 114 -12.57 -0.28 15.63
C VAL A 114 -13.40 -0.48 16.88
#